data_AF-A0A9D1D2T8-F1
#
_entry.id   AF-A0A9D1D2T8-F1
#
_cell.length_a   1.000
_cell.length_b   1.000
_cell.length_c   1.000
_cell.angle_alpha   90.00
_cell.angle_beta   90.00
_cell.angle_gamma   90.00
#
_symmetry.space_group_name_H-M   'P 1'
#
loop_
_entity.id
_entity.type
_entity.pdbx_description
1 polymer ?
#
loop_
_entity_poly.entity_id
_entity_poly.type
_entity_poly.pdbx_seq_one_letter_code
_entity_poly.pdbx_strand_id
1 'polypeptide(L)'
;MYIQNPYFMQPQPQSMDEWYQQQRYLEEQRKQSMEVQTAYQKAWATASVKDAAEDRSFQRKEYYEERKYKRNQERKEKQRALAEMVKIDGEGRLTIVTENLSVAAIPRTFTNMQKPVLDELIRLSNPEEIIFRVQCTVGVKNTTVFLEQAKVGTTSYLTKKFMEHGITFYVPNSKMHYFTHQLFALLCQSDHDKRYLPDKPGWIKLSNKKWIFWKEDRLTWKALQKKI
;
A
#
# COMPACT_ATOMS: atom_id res chain seq x y z
N MET A 1 71.65 -26.70 -24.69
CA MET A 1 72.29 -25.54 -25.32
C MET A 1 72.63 -24.54 -24.22
N TYR A 2 73.92 -24.42 -23.89
CA TYR A 2 74.40 -23.46 -22.89
C TYR A 2 74.53 -22.08 -23.54
N ILE A 3 73.73 -21.12 -23.10
CA ILE A 3 73.93 -19.71 -23.47
C ILE A 3 75.08 -19.20 -22.60
N GLN A 4 76.21 -18.92 -23.23
CA GLN A 4 77.37 -18.29 -22.61
C GLN A 4 76.94 -16.96 -22.00
N ASN A 5 77.21 -16.78 -20.71
CA ASN A 5 77.01 -15.53 -20.00
C ASN A 5 78.18 -14.60 -20.38
N PRO A 6 77.97 -13.53 -21.18
CA PRO A 6 79.05 -12.61 -21.48
C PRO A 6 79.25 -11.74 -20.25
N TYR A 7 80.19 -12.13 -19.39
CA TYR A 7 80.77 -11.19 -18.44
C TYR A 7 81.34 -10.03 -19.27
N PHE A 8 80.63 -8.91 -19.27
CA PHE A 8 81.16 -7.61 -19.65
C PHE A 8 82.37 -7.34 -18.74
N MET A 9 83.58 -7.69 -19.21
CA MET A 9 84.82 -7.26 -18.58
C MET A 9 84.85 -5.74 -18.71
N GLN A 10 84.54 -5.05 -17.62
CA GLN A 10 84.80 -3.61 -17.55
C GLN A 10 86.32 -3.43 -17.72
N PRO A 11 86.77 -2.51 -18.60
CA PRO A 11 88.20 -2.29 -18.79
C PRO A 11 88.85 -1.95 -17.45
N GLN A 12 89.94 -2.64 -17.13
CA GLN A 12 90.70 -2.34 -15.93
C GLN A 12 91.42 -0.99 -16.11
N PRO A 13 91.32 -0.07 -15.13
CA PRO A 13 91.91 1.25 -15.26
C PRO A 13 93.44 1.15 -15.32
N GLN A 14 94.04 1.89 -16.25
CA GLN A 14 95.49 1.83 -16.53
C GLN A 14 96.28 2.84 -15.68
N SER A 15 95.59 3.74 -14.96
CA SER A 15 96.17 4.68 -14.00
C SER A 15 95.26 4.92 -12.78
N MET A 16 95.83 5.44 -11.68
CA MET A 16 95.05 5.80 -10.46
C MET A 16 93.99 6.88 -10.75
N ASP A 17 94.28 7.82 -11.64
CA ASP A 17 93.33 8.88 -12.01
C ASP A 17 92.13 8.33 -12.79
N GLU A 18 92.37 7.38 -13.70
CA GLU A 18 91.30 6.66 -14.41
C GLU A 18 90.44 5.82 -13.45
N TRP A 19 91.06 5.20 -12.43
CA TRP A 19 90.34 4.47 -11.39
C TRP A 19 89.40 5.40 -10.60
N TYR A 20 89.87 6.57 -10.18
CA TYR A 20 89.03 7.55 -9.48
C TYR A 20 87.90 8.10 -10.36
N GLN A 21 88.16 8.37 -11.64
CA GLN A 21 87.12 8.81 -12.58
C GLN A 21 86.07 7.72 -12.81
N GLN A 22 86.48 6.46 -12.95
CA GLN A 22 85.58 5.33 -13.10
C GLN A 22 84.73 5.11 -11.84
N GLN A 23 85.31 5.23 -10.63
CA GLN A 23 84.55 5.16 -9.38
C GLN A 23 83.51 6.28 -9.26
N ARG A 24 83.88 7.53 -9.56
CA ARG A 24 82.92 8.66 -9.56
C ARG A 24 81.78 8.45 -10.54
N TYR A 25 82.08 7.98 -11.75
CA TYR A 25 81.06 7.68 -12.76
C TYR A 25 80.11 6.57 -12.30
N LEU A 26 80.63 5.51 -11.68
CA LEU A 26 79.81 4.43 -11.12
C LEU A 26 78.96 4.89 -9.94
N GLU A 27 79.48 5.75 -9.08
CA GLU A 27 78.73 6.36 -7.98
C GLU A 27 77.61 7.28 -8.49
N GLU A 28 77.88 8.10 -9.52
CA GLU A 28 76.89 8.94 -10.18
C GLU A 28 75.79 8.10 -10.85
N GLN A 29 76.17 7.05 -11.57
CA GLN A 29 75.23 6.08 -12.16
C GLN A 29 74.36 5.41 -11.10
N ARG A 30 74.96 4.96 -9.99
CA ARG A 30 74.22 4.38 -8.86
C ARG A 30 73.25 5.40 -8.26
N LYS A 31 73.70 6.63 -8.05
CA LYS A 31 72.86 7.72 -7.52
C LYS A 31 71.69 8.02 -8.44
N GLN A 32 71.92 8.18 -9.75
CA GLN A 32 70.87 8.37 -10.75
C GLN A 32 69.90 7.20 -10.79
N SER A 33 70.39 5.95 -10.74
CA SER A 33 69.53 4.76 -10.72
C SER A 33 68.66 4.70 -9.45
N MET A 34 69.21 5.07 -8.28
CA MET A 34 68.46 5.13 -7.02
C MET A 34 67.42 6.26 -7.05
N GLU A 35 67.75 7.41 -7.62
CA GLU A 35 66.82 8.52 -7.79
C GLU A 35 65.64 8.14 -8.70
N VAL A 36 65.91 7.49 -9.83
CA VAL A 36 64.88 6.97 -10.76
C VAL A 36 64.02 5.91 -10.08
N GLN A 37 64.63 4.96 -9.36
CA GLN A 37 63.90 3.92 -8.65
C GLN A 37 63.01 4.49 -7.55
N THR A 38 63.52 5.48 -6.80
CA THR A 38 62.77 6.17 -5.75
C THR A 38 61.61 6.98 -6.34
N ALA A 39 61.84 7.67 -7.46
CA ALA A 39 60.78 8.40 -8.17
C ALA A 39 59.68 7.45 -8.68
N TYR A 40 60.06 6.29 -9.23
CA TYR A 40 59.12 5.27 -9.67
C TYR A 40 58.29 4.71 -8.50
N GLN A 41 58.93 4.36 -7.38
CA GLN A 41 58.23 3.88 -6.19
C GLN A 41 57.26 4.92 -5.62
N LYS A 42 57.66 6.20 -5.59
CA LYS A 42 56.79 7.31 -5.16
C LYS A 42 55.61 7.49 -6.10
N ALA A 43 55.82 7.42 -7.41
CA ALA A 43 54.75 7.53 -8.41
C ALA A 43 53.76 6.37 -8.28
N TRP A 44 54.26 5.13 -8.12
CA TRP A 44 53.43 3.95 -7.92
C TRP A 44 52.61 4.02 -6.62
N ALA A 45 53.25 4.40 -5.50
CA ALA A 45 52.55 4.58 -4.23
C ALA A 45 51.46 5.67 -4.33
N THR A 46 51.74 6.77 -5.03
CA THR A 46 50.76 7.85 -5.23
C THR A 46 49.58 7.40 -6.09
N ALA A 47 49.83 6.66 -7.17
CA ALA A 47 48.79 6.09 -8.02
C ALA A 47 47.91 5.11 -7.24
N SER A 48 48.52 4.17 -6.50
CA SER A 48 47.81 3.20 -5.68
C SER A 48 46.91 3.85 -4.62
N VAL A 49 47.37 4.93 -3.98
CA VAL A 49 46.55 5.69 -3.02
C VAL A 49 45.37 6.39 -3.69
N LYS A 50 45.56 6.92 -4.91
CA LYS A 50 44.48 7.54 -5.69
C LYS A 50 43.44 6.51 -6.09
N ASP A 51 43.85 5.39 -6.67
CA ASP A 51 42.96 4.29 -7.07
C ASP A 51 42.14 3.79 -5.86
N ALA A 52 42.81 3.55 -4.73
CA ALA A 52 42.12 3.15 -3.50
C ALA A 52 41.18 4.23 -2.93
N ALA A 53 41.45 5.52 -3.16
CA ALA A 53 40.55 6.60 -2.78
C ALA A 53 39.32 6.67 -3.70
N GLU A 54 39.51 6.46 -5.01
CA GLU A 54 38.43 6.41 -6.00
C GLU A 54 37.51 5.22 -5.75
N ASP A 55 38.05 4.03 -5.50
CA ASP A 55 37.27 2.83 -5.15
C ASP A 55 36.43 3.03 -3.89
N ARG A 56 37.02 3.62 -2.83
CA ARG A 56 36.29 3.94 -1.58
C ARG A 56 35.18 4.97 -1.82
N SER A 57 35.43 5.95 -2.68
CA SER A 57 34.43 6.95 -3.07
C SER A 57 33.28 6.30 -3.83
N PHE A 58 33.59 5.41 -4.78
CA PHE A 58 32.61 4.66 -5.55
C PHE A 58 31.75 3.76 -4.67
N GLN A 59 32.36 2.91 -3.84
CA GLN A 59 31.65 2.04 -2.90
C GLN A 59 30.75 2.83 -1.95
N ARG A 60 31.24 3.98 -1.45
CA ARG A 60 30.44 4.86 -0.61
C ARG A 60 29.21 5.40 -1.35
N LYS A 61 29.36 5.81 -2.61
CA LYS A 61 28.23 6.27 -3.44
C LYS A 61 27.22 5.16 -3.66
N GLU A 62 27.66 3.97 -4.07
CA GLU A 62 26.77 2.80 -4.25
C GLU A 62 26.00 2.48 -2.97
N TYR A 63 26.68 2.43 -1.83
CA TYR A 63 26.05 2.20 -0.53
C TYR A 63 24.98 3.25 -0.20
N TYR A 64 25.24 4.53 -0.48
CA TYR A 64 24.26 5.60 -0.28
C TYR A 64 23.05 5.46 -1.21
N GLU A 65 23.28 5.12 -2.47
CA GLU A 65 22.22 4.89 -3.46
C GLU A 65 21.36 3.69 -3.10
N GLU A 66 21.98 2.58 -2.71
CA GLU A 66 21.28 1.38 -2.25
C GLU A 66 20.43 1.68 -1.00
N ARG A 67 20.99 2.38 0.00
CA ARG A 67 20.21 2.81 1.18
C ARG A 67 19.08 3.76 0.83
N LYS A 68 19.25 4.63 -0.16
CA LYS A 68 18.19 5.54 -0.62
C LYS A 68 17.09 4.75 -1.34
N TYR A 69 17.47 3.82 -2.21
CA TYR A 69 16.56 2.93 -2.92
C TYR A 69 15.75 2.08 -1.95
N LYS A 70 16.42 1.41 -1.00
CA LYS A 70 15.77 0.58 0.03
C LYS A 70 14.79 1.39 0.87
N ARG A 71 15.19 2.57 1.37
CA ARG A 71 14.27 3.47 2.11
C ARG A 71 13.07 3.90 1.28
N ASN A 72 13.27 4.14 -0.02
CA ASN A 72 12.17 4.52 -0.90
C ASN A 72 11.21 3.34 -1.14
N GLN A 73 11.73 2.12 -1.29
CA GLN A 73 10.92 0.91 -1.40
C GLN A 73 10.13 0.66 -0.12
N GLU A 74 10.79 0.72 1.05
CA GLU A 74 10.12 0.59 2.35
C GLU A 74 9.02 1.64 2.54
N ARG A 75 9.25 2.90 2.11
CA ARG A 75 8.23 3.95 2.15
C ARG A 75 7.05 3.64 1.23
N LYS A 76 7.30 3.16 0.01
CA LYS A 76 6.25 2.78 -0.95
C LYS A 76 5.43 1.61 -0.42
N GLU A 77 6.07 0.58 0.13
CA GLU A 77 5.38 -0.56 0.74
C GLU A 77 4.54 -0.12 1.94
N LYS A 78 5.07 0.73 2.82
CA LYS A 78 4.28 1.31 3.93
C LYS A 78 3.06 2.09 3.43
N GLN A 79 3.19 2.86 2.35
CA GLN A 79 2.06 3.59 1.76
C GLN A 79 1.02 2.64 1.15
N ARG A 80 1.45 1.56 0.48
CA ARG A 80 0.57 0.53 -0.08
C ARG A 80 -0.17 -0.24 1.02
N ALA A 81 0.46 -0.43 2.17
CA ALA A 81 -0.14 -1.12 3.30
C ALA A 81 -1.25 -0.31 3.98
N LEU A 82 -1.28 1.02 3.83
CA LEU A 82 -2.34 1.85 4.44
C LEU A 82 -3.69 1.53 3.80
N ALA A 83 -4.63 1.07 4.64
CA ALA A 83 -5.99 0.79 4.24
C ALA A 83 -6.95 1.67 5.04
N GLU A 84 -7.92 2.27 4.37
CA GLU A 84 -9.04 2.95 5.04
C GLU A 84 -10.25 2.02 5.01
N MET A 85 -10.87 1.79 6.17
CA MET A 85 -12.03 0.91 6.27
C MET A 85 -13.17 1.56 7.04
N VAL A 86 -14.40 1.30 6.60
CA VAL A 86 -15.61 1.59 7.37
C VAL A 86 -15.79 0.55 8.47
N LYS A 87 -15.99 1.00 9.71
CA LYS A 87 -16.32 0.15 10.86
C LYS A 87 -17.52 0.71 11.62
N ILE A 88 -18.25 -0.19 12.27
CA ILE A 88 -19.26 0.14 13.27
C ILE A 88 -18.58 0.03 14.63
N ASP A 89 -18.60 1.11 15.42
CA ASP A 89 -18.06 1.10 16.78
C ASP A 89 -19.02 0.46 17.80
N GLY A 90 -18.59 0.33 19.06
CA GLY A 90 -19.41 -0.28 20.12
C GLY A 90 -20.70 0.49 20.45
N GLU A 91 -20.82 1.74 20.03
CA GLU A 91 -22.04 2.54 20.18
C GLU A 91 -22.94 2.46 18.94
N GLY A 92 -22.48 1.80 17.88
CA GLY A 92 -23.18 1.66 16.62
C GLY A 92 -22.93 2.80 15.63
N ARG A 93 -21.95 3.66 15.86
CA ARG A 93 -21.61 4.76 14.94
C ARG A 93 -20.72 4.24 13.82
N LEU A 94 -20.92 4.76 12.62
CA LEU A 94 -20.07 4.45 11.48
C LEU A 94 -18.87 5.38 11.42
N THR A 95 -17.68 4.78 11.46
CA THR A 95 -16.40 5.50 11.43
C THR A 95 -15.50 4.97 10.33
N ILE A 96 -14.62 5.83 9.83
CA ILE A 96 -13.51 5.48 8.95
C ILE A 96 -12.26 5.36 9.82
N VAL A 97 -11.63 4.19 9.75
CA VAL A 97 -10.39 3.89 10.46
C VAL A 97 -9.29 3.63 9.42
N THR A 98 -8.12 4.22 9.64
CA THR A 98 -6.92 3.90 8.85
C THR A 98 -6.16 2.79 9.57
N GLU A 99 -6.00 1.65 8.92
CA GLU A 99 -5.26 0.50 9.42
C GLU A 99 -3.80 0.53 8.95
N ASN A 100 -2.98 -0.33 9.56
CA ASN A 100 -1.55 -0.50 9.24
C ASN A 100 -0.69 0.76 9.45
N LEU A 101 -1.15 1.64 10.34
CA LEU A 101 -0.35 2.76 10.82
C LEU A 101 0.59 2.32 11.93
N SER A 102 1.80 2.90 11.95
CA SER A 102 2.72 2.76 13.09
C SER A 102 2.25 3.51 14.34
N VAL A 103 1.31 4.45 14.19
CA VAL A 103 0.71 5.25 15.26
C VAL A 103 -0.81 5.21 15.08
N ALA A 104 -1.56 4.93 16.14
CA ALA A 104 -3.02 4.87 16.06
C ALA A 104 -3.59 6.21 15.59
N ALA A 105 -4.40 6.20 14.52
CA ALA A 105 -5.15 7.36 14.08
C ALA A 105 -6.50 7.43 14.79
N ILE A 106 -6.99 8.65 15.01
CA ILE A 106 -8.33 8.90 15.54
C ILE A 106 -9.36 8.51 14.46
N PRO A 107 -10.31 7.61 14.76
CA PRO A 107 -11.41 7.28 13.85
C PRO A 107 -12.21 8.53 13.46
N ARG A 108 -12.58 8.65 12.18
CA ARG A 108 -13.34 9.80 11.66
C ARG A 108 -14.78 9.41 11.44
N THR A 109 -15.73 10.25 11.83
CA THR A 109 -17.15 9.99 11.58
C THR A 109 -17.43 9.93 10.08
N PHE A 110 -18.04 8.84 9.62
CA PHE A 110 -18.37 8.62 8.20
C PHE A 110 -19.69 9.28 7.83
N THR A 111 -20.70 9.13 8.69
CA THR A 111 -22.08 9.56 8.46
C THR A 111 -22.79 9.81 9.79
N ASN A 112 -23.93 10.54 9.78
CA ASN A 112 -24.83 10.67 10.93
C ASN A 112 -25.71 9.43 11.18
N MET A 113 -25.62 8.40 10.33
CA MET A 113 -26.32 7.14 10.52
C MET A 113 -25.72 6.34 11.68
N GLN A 114 -26.58 5.82 12.56
CA GLN A 114 -26.22 4.99 13.70
C GLN A 114 -27.00 3.68 13.71
N LYS A 115 -26.37 2.63 14.24
CA LYS A 115 -26.91 1.28 14.43
C LYS A 115 -27.63 0.75 13.16
N PRO A 116 -26.97 0.79 11.99
CA PRO A 116 -27.59 0.31 10.77
C PRO A 116 -27.77 -1.21 10.81
N VAL A 117 -28.94 -1.67 10.40
CA VAL A 117 -29.31 -3.08 10.27
C VAL A 117 -29.91 -3.27 8.88
N LEU A 118 -29.53 -4.37 8.22
CA LEU A 118 -30.03 -4.74 6.91
C LEU A 118 -31.00 -5.91 7.06
N ASP A 119 -32.13 -5.86 6.35
CA ASP A 119 -32.99 -7.01 6.10
C ASP A 119 -33.15 -7.23 4.60
N GLU A 120 -33.30 -8.50 4.20
CA GLU A 120 -33.72 -8.86 2.86
C GLU A 120 -35.23 -9.07 2.82
N LEU A 121 -35.94 -8.25 2.04
CA LEU A 121 -37.36 -8.43 1.77
C LEU A 121 -37.50 -9.17 0.45
N ILE A 122 -37.96 -10.42 0.51
CA ILE A 122 -38.06 -11.33 -0.63
C ILE A 122 -39.53 -11.50 -0.99
N ARG A 123 -39.88 -11.36 -2.27
CA ARG A 123 -41.26 -11.58 -2.72
C ARG A 123 -41.61 -13.07 -2.67
N LEU A 124 -42.73 -13.42 -2.03
CA LEU A 124 -43.17 -14.82 -1.92
C LEU A 124 -43.46 -15.48 -3.28
N SER A 125 -44.04 -14.73 -4.23
CA SER A 125 -44.39 -15.26 -5.55
C SER A 125 -43.21 -15.33 -6.52
N ASN A 126 -42.15 -14.55 -6.28
CA ASN A 126 -40.96 -14.51 -7.11
C ASN A 126 -39.71 -14.25 -6.24
N PRO A 127 -39.03 -15.31 -5.76
CA PRO A 127 -37.89 -15.15 -4.85
C PRO A 127 -36.68 -14.41 -5.43
N GLU A 128 -36.62 -14.19 -6.75
CA GLU A 128 -35.57 -13.38 -7.40
C GLU A 128 -35.79 -11.87 -7.19
N GLU A 129 -37.02 -11.46 -6.87
CA GLU A 129 -37.31 -10.08 -6.55
C GLU A 129 -36.97 -9.80 -5.08
N ILE A 130 -35.87 -9.08 -4.87
CA ILE A 130 -35.36 -8.72 -3.54
C ILE A 130 -35.28 -7.19 -3.40
N ILE A 131 -35.72 -6.71 -2.25
CA ILE A 131 -35.54 -5.33 -1.81
C ILE A 131 -34.82 -5.34 -0.48
N PHE A 132 -33.73 -4.60 -0.39
CA PHE A 132 -33.01 -4.40 0.84
C PHE A 132 -33.69 -3.33 1.68
N ARG A 133 -33.86 -3.60 2.97
CA ARG A 133 -34.35 -2.63 3.94
C ARG A 133 -33.21 -2.30 4.91
N VAL A 134 -32.78 -1.04 4.92
CA VAL A 134 -31.81 -0.55 5.91
C VAL A 134 -32.56 0.21 7.00
N GLN A 135 -32.51 -0.30 8.22
CA GLN A 135 -33.04 0.35 9.41
C GLN A 135 -31.90 0.99 10.18
N CYS A 136 -32.04 2.23 10.61
CA CYS A 136 -31.00 2.94 11.35
C CYS A 136 -31.59 4.05 12.21
N THR A 137 -30.77 4.67 13.05
CA THR A 137 -31.12 5.88 13.79
C THR A 137 -30.35 7.08 13.23
N VAL A 138 -31.05 8.19 13.01
CA VAL A 138 -30.48 9.48 12.60
C VAL A 138 -30.87 10.52 13.65
N GLY A 139 -29.88 10.97 14.42
CA GLY A 139 -30.14 11.79 15.61
C GLY A 139 -30.98 11.02 16.63
N VAL A 140 -32.25 11.40 16.78
CA VAL A 140 -33.22 10.73 17.67
C VAL A 140 -34.31 9.94 16.93
N LYS A 141 -34.31 9.96 15.60
CA LYS A 141 -35.36 9.34 14.78
C LYS A 141 -34.91 8.00 14.22
N ASN A 142 -35.79 7.00 14.29
CA ASN A 142 -35.61 5.76 13.55
C ASN A 142 -36.01 5.97 12.09
N THR A 143 -35.11 5.62 11.20
CA THR A 143 -35.21 5.80 9.76
C THR A 143 -35.15 4.45 9.07
N THR A 144 -35.96 4.26 8.03
CA THR A 144 -35.96 3.04 7.22
C THR A 144 -35.83 3.42 5.75
N VAL A 145 -34.78 2.93 5.11
CA VAL A 145 -34.48 3.15 3.69
C VAL A 145 -34.72 1.85 2.94
N PHE A 146 -35.41 1.93 1.80
CA PHE A 146 -35.61 0.78 0.91
C PHE A 146 -34.74 0.93 -0.33
N LEU A 147 -34.02 -0.14 -0.69
CA LEU A 147 -33.05 -0.17 -1.77
C LEU A 147 -33.33 -1.34 -2.71
N GLU A 148 -33.42 -1.07 -4.00
CA GLU A 148 -33.59 -2.08 -5.05
C GLU A 148 -32.29 -2.85 -5.25
N GLN A 149 -32.36 -4.20 -5.21
CA GLN A 149 -31.20 -5.07 -5.42
C GLN A 149 -30.46 -4.76 -6.73
N ALA A 150 -31.17 -4.46 -7.82
CA ALA A 150 -30.56 -4.16 -9.11
C ALA A 150 -29.74 -2.85 -9.10
N LYS A 151 -29.98 -1.94 -8.15
CA LYS A 151 -29.39 -0.59 -8.13
C LYS A 151 -28.39 -0.37 -7.00
N VAL A 152 -28.31 -1.26 -6.01
CA VAL A 152 -27.38 -1.09 -4.86
C VAL A 152 -25.91 -1.06 -5.27
N GLY A 153 -25.55 -1.58 -6.45
CA GLY A 153 -24.20 -1.44 -7.00
C GLY A 153 -23.85 -0.02 -7.47
N THR A 154 -24.80 0.92 -7.48
CA THR A 154 -24.60 2.28 -7.96
C THR A 154 -24.48 3.26 -6.79
N THR A 155 -23.31 3.88 -6.61
CA THR A 155 -23.09 4.87 -5.54
C THR A 155 -24.08 6.02 -5.57
N SER A 156 -24.36 6.60 -6.74
CA SER A 156 -25.31 7.73 -6.84
C SER A 156 -26.73 7.34 -6.43
N TYR A 157 -27.13 6.09 -6.66
CA TYR A 157 -28.41 5.57 -6.18
C TYR A 157 -28.41 5.45 -4.65
N LEU A 158 -27.39 4.80 -4.08
CA LEU A 158 -27.26 4.64 -2.63
C LEU A 158 -27.25 6.00 -1.92
N THR A 159 -26.36 6.90 -2.32
CA THR A 159 -26.24 8.21 -1.68
C THR A 159 -27.53 9.00 -1.78
N LYS A 160 -28.18 9.01 -2.95
CA LYS A 160 -29.48 9.67 -3.12
C LYS A 160 -30.54 9.11 -2.19
N LYS A 161 -30.70 7.78 -2.13
CA LYS A 161 -31.69 7.12 -1.27
C LYS A 161 -31.46 7.37 0.22
N PHE A 162 -30.21 7.35 0.67
CA PHE A 162 -29.87 7.69 2.04
C PHE A 162 -30.16 9.18 2.34
N MET A 163 -29.77 10.09 1.43
CA MET A 163 -30.00 11.53 1.59
C MET A 163 -31.48 11.92 1.61
N GLU A 164 -32.33 11.25 0.81
CA GLU A 164 -33.80 11.41 0.84
C GLU A 164 -34.39 11.17 2.24
N HIS A 165 -33.65 10.51 3.14
CA HIS A 165 -34.08 10.19 4.50
C HIS A 165 -33.24 10.90 5.57
N GLY A 166 -32.54 11.98 5.20
CA GLY A 166 -31.77 12.82 6.12
C GLY A 166 -30.40 12.26 6.51
N ILE A 167 -29.93 11.21 5.84
CA ILE A 167 -28.60 10.63 6.09
C ILE A 167 -27.57 11.39 5.26
N THR A 168 -26.54 11.88 5.93
CA THR A 168 -25.45 12.66 5.33
C THR A 168 -24.13 11.92 5.45
N PHE A 169 -23.35 11.91 4.38
CA PHE A 169 -21.99 11.37 4.36
C PHE A 169 -20.97 12.50 4.45
N TYR A 170 -20.00 12.37 5.35
CA TYR A 170 -19.00 13.40 5.64
C TYR A 170 -17.69 13.22 4.89
N VAL A 171 -17.70 12.41 3.83
CA VAL A 171 -16.49 12.09 3.05
C VAL A 171 -16.39 12.93 1.78
N PRO A 172 -15.17 13.17 1.27
CA PRO A 172 -14.99 13.78 -0.03
C PRO A 172 -15.64 12.96 -1.14
N ASN A 173 -16.20 13.63 -2.15
CA ASN A 173 -16.84 12.99 -3.30
C ASN A 173 -15.93 11.97 -4.00
N SER A 174 -14.61 12.22 -4.06
CA SER A 174 -13.63 11.32 -4.66
C SER A 174 -13.52 9.95 -3.98
N LYS A 175 -13.88 9.86 -2.70
CA LYS A 175 -13.87 8.61 -1.93
C LYS A 175 -15.27 8.07 -1.61
N MET A 176 -16.32 8.79 -2.02
CA MET A 176 -17.72 8.43 -1.72
C MET A 176 -18.05 7.02 -2.23
N HIS A 177 -17.65 6.70 -3.45
CA HIS A 177 -17.86 5.37 -4.04
C HIS A 177 -17.27 4.26 -3.17
N TYR A 178 -15.98 4.38 -2.85
CA TYR A 178 -15.28 3.40 -2.04
C TYR A 178 -15.95 3.15 -0.68
N PHE A 179 -16.26 4.21 0.07
CA PHE A 179 -16.83 4.08 1.41
C PHE A 179 -18.30 3.64 1.43
N THR A 180 -19.11 4.06 0.46
CA THR A 180 -20.51 3.60 0.37
C THR A 180 -20.61 2.13 0.02
N HIS A 181 -19.74 1.63 -0.85
CA HIS A 181 -19.65 0.20 -1.15
C HIS A 181 -19.15 -0.61 0.04
N GLN A 182 -18.13 -0.11 0.77
CA GLN A 182 -17.69 -0.77 2.00
C GLN A 182 -18.78 -0.80 3.06
N LEU A 183 -19.53 0.29 3.23
CA LEU A 183 -20.68 0.31 4.14
C LEU A 183 -21.69 -0.77 3.75
N PHE A 184 -22.10 -0.82 2.49
CA PHE A 184 -23.10 -1.80 2.05
C PHE A 184 -22.58 -3.24 2.22
N ALA A 185 -21.32 -3.50 1.88
CA ALA A 185 -20.68 -4.80 2.11
C ALA A 185 -20.64 -5.18 3.60
N LEU A 186 -20.31 -4.23 4.48
CA LEU A 186 -20.33 -4.42 5.93
C LEU A 186 -21.73 -4.81 6.44
N LEU A 187 -22.77 -4.15 5.92
CA LEU A 187 -24.15 -4.48 6.24
C LEU A 187 -24.56 -5.86 5.73
N CYS A 188 -24.12 -6.27 4.54
CA CYS A 188 -24.38 -7.62 4.02
C CYS A 188 -23.64 -8.72 4.79
N GLN A 189 -22.47 -8.42 5.37
CA GLN A 189 -21.72 -9.35 6.21
C GLN A 189 -22.33 -9.49 7.61
N SER A 190 -23.13 -8.52 8.03
CA SER A 190 -23.85 -8.58 9.29
C SER A 190 -24.97 -9.63 9.21
N ASP A 191 -25.30 -10.25 10.34
CA ASP A 191 -26.42 -11.19 10.41
C ASP A 191 -27.70 -10.45 10.05
N HIS A 192 -28.37 -10.87 8.98
CA HIS A 192 -29.54 -10.18 8.42
C HIS A 192 -30.72 -11.13 8.28
N ASP A 193 -31.88 -10.65 8.70
CA ASP A 193 -33.12 -11.41 8.60
C ASP A 193 -33.61 -11.41 7.15
N LYS A 194 -33.97 -12.60 6.66
CA LYS A 194 -34.70 -12.78 5.40
C LYS A 194 -36.19 -12.84 5.69
N ARG A 195 -36.96 -11.92 5.10
CA ARG A 195 -38.40 -11.81 5.31
C ARG A 195 -39.13 -12.00 3.98
N TYR A 196 -39.98 -13.01 3.95
CA TYR A 196 -40.81 -13.30 2.78
C TYR A 196 -42.12 -12.52 2.85
N LEU A 197 -42.39 -11.71 1.83
CA LEU A 197 -43.57 -10.83 1.77
C LEU A 197 -44.58 -11.30 0.73
N PRO A 198 -45.87 -11.37 1.08
CA PRO A 198 -46.93 -11.64 0.10
C PRO A 198 -47.27 -10.39 -0.71
N ASP A 199 -47.87 -10.61 -1.88
CA ASP A 199 -48.29 -9.53 -2.78
C ASP A 199 -49.39 -8.64 -2.18
N LYS A 200 -50.31 -9.24 -1.43
CA LYS A 200 -51.48 -8.59 -0.84
C LYS A 200 -51.78 -9.17 0.55
N PRO A 201 -52.53 -8.46 1.40
CA PRO A 201 -53.08 -9.02 2.64
C PRO A 201 -54.03 -10.19 2.34
N GLY A 202 -54.22 -11.06 3.33
CA GLY A 202 -55.12 -12.22 3.26
C GLY A 202 -54.44 -13.53 3.65
N TRP A 203 -55.13 -14.63 3.36
CA TRP A 203 -54.60 -15.98 3.62
C TRP A 203 -53.48 -16.33 2.65
N ILE A 204 -52.32 -16.66 3.21
CA ILE A 204 -51.14 -17.07 2.45
C ILE A 204 -50.75 -18.50 2.84
N LYS A 205 -50.35 -19.28 1.83
CA LYS A 205 -49.82 -20.63 2.03
C LYS A 205 -48.30 -20.58 2.01
N LEU A 206 -47.66 -20.95 3.11
CA LEU A 206 -46.22 -21.02 3.21
C LEU A 206 -45.67 -22.29 2.54
N SER A 207 -44.35 -22.31 2.29
CA SER A 207 -43.62 -23.46 1.74
C SER A 207 -43.77 -24.73 2.59
N ASN A 208 -43.90 -24.58 3.91
CA ASN A 208 -44.19 -25.68 4.85
C ASN A 208 -45.66 -26.12 4.86
N LYS A 209 -46.47 -25.71 3.87
CA LYS A 209 -47.91 -26.00 3.72
C LYS A 209 -48.81 -25.43 4.82
N LYS A 210 -48.30 -24.62 5.75
CA LYS A 210 -49.12 -23.93 6.76
C LYS A 210 -49.80 -22.70 6.15
N TRP A 211 -51.03 -22.45 6.58
CA TRP A 211 -51.76 -21.23 6.25
C TRP A 211 -51.55 -20.19 7.34
N ILE A 212 -51.23 -18.96 6.93
CA ILE A 212 -51.14 -17.82 7.83
C ILE A 212 -52.01 -16.71 7.25
N PHE A 213 -52.77 -16.03 8.11
CA PHE A 213 -53.46 -14.81 7.71
C PHE A 213 -52.52 -13.62 7.82
N TRP A 214 -52.20 -13.00 6.68
CA TRP A 214 -51.42 -11.77 6.61
C TRP A 214 -52.34 -10.57 6.76
N LYS A 215 -52.25 -9.89 7.89
CA LYS A 215 -53.07 -8.71 8.21
C LYS A 215 -52.76 -7.51 7.30
N GLU A 216 -53.71 -6.59 7.16
CA GLU A 216 -53.60 -5.39 6.31
C GLU A 216 -52.58 -4.36 6.81
N ASP A 217 -52.35 -4.31 8.13
CA ASP A 217 -51.36 -3.44 8.77
C ASP A 217 -49.91 -3.88 8.52
N ARG A 218 -49.71 -5.11 8.03
CA ARG A 218 -48.38 -5.64 7.73
C ARG A 218 -47.90 -5.21 6.36
N LEU A 219 -46.59 -5.04 6.25
CA LEU A 219 -45.94 -4.76 4.97
C LEU A 219 -46.23 -5.88 3.96
N THR A 220 -46.62 -5.49 2.75
CA THR A 220 -46.84 -6.37 1.60
C THR A 220 -45.99 -5.90 0.42
N TRP A 221 -45.77 -6.76 -0.56
CA TRP A 221 -44.95 -6.42 -1.73
C TRP A 221 -45.49 -5.21 -2.49
N LYS A 222 -46.80 -5.16 -2.75
CA LYS A 222 -47.43 -4.01 -3.43
C LYS A 222 -47.33 -2.73 -2.62
N ALA A 223 -47.41 -2.80 -1.30
CA ALA A 223 -47.21 -1.63 -0.44
C ALA A 223 -45.75 -1.15 -0.46
N LEU A 224 -44.82 -2.10 -0.54
CA LEU A 224 -43.38 -1.83 -0.61
C LEU A 224 -42.99 -1.16 -1.94
N GLN A 225 -43.51 -1.63 -3.08
CA GLN A 225 -43.25 -1.03 -4.40
C GLN A 225 -43.64 0.46 -4.49
N LYS A 226 -44.61 0.92 -3.68
CA LYS A 226 -44.99 2.34 -3.63
C LYS A 226 -44.01 3.23 -2.85
N LYS A 227 -43.08 2.63 -2.10
CA LYS A 227 -42.13 3.32 -1.22
C LYS A 227 -40.71 3.42 -1.80
N ILE A 228 -40.48 2.84 -2.98
CA ILE A 228 -39.17 2.75 -3.64
C ILE A 228 -39.09 3.80 -4.75
#